data_AF-A0A4Y2N8I5-F1
#
_entry.id   AF-A0A4Y2N8I5-F1
#
_cell.length_a   1.000
_cell.length_b   1.000
_cell.length_c   1.000
_cell.angle_alpha   90.00
_cell.angle_beta   90.00
_cell.angle_gamma   90.00
#
_symmetry.space_group_name_H-M   'P 1'
#
loop_
_entity.id
_entity.type
_entity.pdbx_description
1 polymer ?
#
loop_
_entity_poly.entity_id
_entity_poly.type
_entity_poly.pdbx_seq_one_letter_code
_entity_poly.pdbx_strand_id
1 'polypeptide(L)'
;MVWAAFSFNVQVDLAFLDGRQKSPKYIETLENYLMPFAKNIGDEIGNISYTSSATKNYLDSKTATVLEWPPMSPDLNPIENVWALCLGRYMRMEGNFIQ
;
A
#
# COMPACT_ATOMS: atom_id res chain seq x y z
N MET A 1 -4.77 -10.87 -4.02
CA MET A 1 -3.90 -10.09 -3.10
C MET A 1 -4.65 -8.82 -2.75
N VAL A 2 -4.60 -8.35 -1.51
CA VAL A 2 -5.19 -7.05 -1.15
C VAL A 2 -4.07 -6.01 -1.11
N TRP A 3 -4.33 -4.81 -1.63
CA TRP A 3 -3.42 -3.68 -1.59
C TRP A 3 -4.15 -2.48 -1.02
N ALA A 4 -3.44 -1.67 -0.23
CA ALA A 4 -3.96 -0.43 0.31
C ALA A 4 -2.80 0.56 0.48
N ALA A 5 -3.15 1.84 0.55
CA ALA A 5 -2.26 2.91 0.93
C ALA A 5 -3.02 3.91 1.81
N PHE A 6 -2.29 4.60 2.68
CA PHE A 6 -2.85 5.68 3.48
C PHE A 6 -1.74 6.68 3.84
N SER A 7 -2.15 7.89 4.19
CA SER A 7 -1.35 8.95 4.75
C SER A 7 -2.04 9.46 6.01
N PHE A 8 -1.42 10.44 6.68
CA PHE A 8 -2.01 11.06 7.87
C PHE A 8 -3.40 11.67 7.60
N ASN A 9 -3.62 12.23 6.40
CA ASN A 9 -4.85 12.96 6.04
C ASN A 9 -5.71 12.25 4.98
N VAL A 10 -5.22 11.17 4.38
CA VAL A 10 -5.86 10.51 3.24
C VAL A 10 -5.82 9.01 3.43
N GLN A 11 -6.95 8.35 3.19
CA GLN A 11 -6.99 6.91 3.04
C GLN A 11 -7.33 6.59 1.57
N VAL A 12 -6.56 5.69 0.97
CA VAL A 12 -6.88 5.14 -0.36
C VAL A 12 -7.77 3.91 -0.18
N ASP A 13 -8.67 3.69 -1.13
CA ASP A 13 -9.52 2.51 -1.16
C ASP A 13 -8.71 1.21 -1.18
N LEU A 14 -9.30 0.17 -0.58
CA LEU A 14 -8.77 -1.19 -0.61
C LEU A 14 -8.91 -1.78 -2.02
N ALA A 15 -7.77 -2.11 -2.63
CA ALA A 15 -7.72 -2.74 -3.94
C ALA A 15 -7.63 -4.26 -3.81
N PHE A 16 -8.58 -4.97 -4.43
CA PHE A 16 -8.54 -6.42 -4.57
C PHE A 16 -7.90 -6.77 -5.90
N LEU A 17 -6.69 -7.33 -5.84
CA LEU A 17 -5.85 -7.58 -7.01
C LEU A 17 -5.81 -9.06 -7.38
N ASP A 18 -6.03 -9.35 -8.65
CA ASP A 18 -6.08 -10.71 -9.17
C ASP A 18 -4.71 -11.24 -9.62
N GLY A 19 -4.39 -12.43 -9.09
CA GLY A 19 -3.17 -13.17 -9.40
C GLY A 19 -1.89 -12.49 -8.92
N ARG A 20 -0.77 -12.86 -9.55
CA ARG A 20 0.57 -12.38 -9.20
C ARG A 20 0.81 -10.96 -9.72
N GLN A 21 1.21 -10.06 -8.83
CA GLN A 21 1.52 -8.67 -9.16
C GLN A 21 2.98 -8.54 -9.61
N LYS A 22 3.21 -8.72 -10.92
CA LYS A 22 4.47 -8.33 -11.56
C LYS A 22 4.46 -6.83 -11.85
N SER A 23 5.61 -6.26 -12.23
CA SER A 23 5.80 -4.82 -12.41
C SER A 23 4.71 -4.10 -13.22
N PRO A 24 4.24 -4.60 -14.39
CA PRO A 24 3.22 -3.88 -15.16
C PRO A 24 1.89 -3.75 -14.42
N LYS A 25 1.41 -4.84 -13.81
CA LYS A 25 0.18 -4.83 -13.00
C LYS A 25 0.31 -3.97 -11.74
N TYR A 26 1.51 -3.94 -11.16
CA TYR A 26 1.77 -3.10 -10.01
C TYR A 26 1.77 -1.61 -10.38
N ILE A 27 2.33 -1.23 -11.53
CA ILE A 27 2.24 0.14 -12.06
C ILE A 27 0.77 0.52 -12.30
N GLU A 28 -0.01 -0.36 -12.91
CA GLU A 28 -1.47 -0.16 -13.09
C GLU A 28 -2.19 0.03 -11.74
N THR A 29 -1.80 -0.72 -10.72
CA THR A 29 -2.34 -0.54 -9.36
C THR A 29 -2.00 0.86 -8.82
N LEU A 30 -0.77 1.32 -8.98
CA LEU A 30 -0.37 2.67 -8.56
C LEU A 30 -1.16 3.73 -9.34
N GLU A 31 -1.37 3.56 -10.65
CA GLU A 31 -2.14 4.47 -11.50
C GLU A 31 -3.59 4.59 -11.08
N ASN A 32 -4.24 3.46 -10.83
CA ASN A 32 -5.67 3.43 -10.58
C ASN A 32 -6.02 3.78 -9.14
N TYR A 33 -5.16 3.42 -8.18
CA TYR A 33 -5.48 3.56 -6.76
C TYR A 33 -4.66 4.64 -6.06
N LEU A 34 -3.38 4.81 -6.38
CA LEU A 34 -2.53 5.77 -5.65
C LEU A 34 -2.54 7.17 -6.29
N MET A 35 -2.34 7.24 -7.61
CA MET A 35 -2.17 8.50 -8.33
C MET A 35 -3.36 9.48 -8.20
N PRO A 36 -4.64 9.04 -8.17
CA PRO A 36 -5.77 9.95 -7.99
C PRO A 36 -5.72 10.72 -6.66
N PHE A 37 -5.05 10.14 -5.65
CA PHE A 37 -4.94 10.70 -4.31
C PHE A 37 -3.56 11.28 -4.01
N ALA A 38 -2.58 11.12 -4.90
CA ALA A 38 -1.19 11.54 -4.69
C ALA A 38 -1.06 13.03 -4.33
N LYS A 39 -1.87 13.91 -4.94
CA LYS A 39 -1.90 15.34 -4.60
C LYS A 39 -2.28 15.63 -3.14
N ASN A 40 -3.06 14.74 -2.53
CA ASN A 40 -3.57 14.91 -1.17
C ASN A 40 -2.72 14.16 -0.13
N ILE A 41 -1.89 13.21 -0.57
CA ILE A 41 -1.05 12.36 0.28
C ILE A 41 0.18 13.12 0.82
N GLY A 42 0.57 14.22 0.17
CA GLY A 42 1.81 14.95 0.44
C GLY A 42 2.92 14.55 -0.54
N ASP A 43 4.05 15.26 -0.48
CA ASP A 43 5.15 15.06 -1.45
C ASP A 43 5.88 13.73 -1.29
N GLU A 44 5.73 13.06 -0.14
CA GLU A 44 6.40 11.80 0.18
C GLU A 44 5.43 10.61 0.11
N ILE A 45 5.68 9.72 -0.83
CA ILE A 45 5.08 8.40 -0.87
C ILE A 45 5.99 7.47 -0.05
N GLY A 46 5.42 6.86 0.99
CA GLY A 46 6.14 5.99 1.93
C GLY A 46 6.69 4.70 1.31
N ASN A 47 6.80 3.62 2.10
CA ASN A 47 7.39 2.36 1.65
C ASN A 47 6.67 1.76 0.43
N ILE A 48 7.22 2.00 -0.76
CA ILE A 48 6.91 1.22 -1.95
C ILE A 48 8.05 0.21 -2.11
N SER A 49 7.77 -1.08 -1.97
CA SER A 49 8.80 -2.10 -2.17
C SER A 49 9.17 -2.22 -3.66
N TYR A 50 10.13 -1.41 -4.15
CA TYR A 50 10.64 -1.52 -5.52
C TYR A 50 11.53 -2.75 -5.66
N THR A 51 10.97 -3.82 -6.22
CA THR A 51 11.79 -4.95 -6.69
C THR A 51 12.17 -4.82 -8.17
N SER A 52 11.59 -3.87 -8.90
CA SER A 52 11.81 -3.72 -10.34
C SER A 52 12.18 -2.31 -10.76
N SER A 53 13.12 -2.20 -11.70
CA SER A 53 13.55 -0.93 -12.30
C SER A 53 12.41 -0.20 -13.02
N ALA A 54 11.47 -0.95 -13.62
CA ALA A 54 10.31 -0.36 -14.29
C ALA A 54 9.42 0.43 -13.33
N THR A 55 9.13 -0.11 -12.14
CA THR A 55 8.34 0.60 -11.12
C THR A 55 9.08 1.82 -10.58
N LYS A 56 10.40 1.74 -10.42
CA LYS A 56 11.23 2.87 -9.99
C LYS A 56 11.18 4.01 -11.02
N ASN A 57 11.50 3.72 -12.28
CA ASN A 57 11.47 4.70 -13.37
C ASN A 57 10.08 5.34 -13.53
N TYR A 58 9.03 4.56 -13.29
CA TYR A 58 7.66 5.07 -13.30
C TYR A 58 7.42 6.12 -12.21
N LEU A 59 7.78 5.83 -10.96
CA LEU A 59 7.61 6.77 -9.85
C LEU A 59 8.46 8.02 -10.02
N ASP A 60 9.71 7.86 -10.48
CA ASP A 60 10.62 8.97 -10.79
C ASP A 60 9.98 9.91 -11.85
N SER A 61 9.27 9.34 -12.84
CA SER A 61 8.56 10.12 -13.86
C SER A 61 7.34 10.90 -13.33
N LYS A 62 6.80 10.51 -12.17
CA LYS A 62 5.63 11.14 -11.53
C LYS A 62 6.01 12.17 -10.48
N THR A 63 7.29 12.53 -10.35
CA THR A 63 7.82 13.47 -9.34
C THR A 63 7.47 13.07 -7.90
N ALA A 64 7.15 11.80 -7.66
CA ALA A 64 6.87 11.31 -6.33
C ALA A 64 8.19 11.22 -5.56
N THR A 65 8.29 11.86 -4.39
CA THR A 65 9.42 11.60 -3.50
C THR A 65 9.17 10.26 -2.82
N VAL A 66 10.09 9.36 -3.06
CA VAL A 66 10.00 7.98 -2.64
C VAL A 66 10.88 7.83 -1.40
N LEU A 67 10.31 7.45 -0.26
CA LEU A 67 11.09 7.31 0.97
C LEU A 67 12.04 6.10 0.86
N GLU A 68 13.32 6.33 1.15
CA GLU A 68 14.29 5.24 1.32
C GLU A 68 13.87 4.38 2.52
N TRP A 69 13.68 3.09 2.29
CA TRP A 69 13.17 2.15 3.28
C TRP A 69 14.16 1.01 3.53
N PRO A 70 14.49 0.69 4.80
CA PRO A 70 15.40 -0.41 5.09
C PRO A 70 14.77 -1.78 4.72
N PRO A 71 15.56 -2.68 4.11
CA PRO A 71 15.05 -4.00 3.73
C PRO A 71 14.62 -4.80 4.97
N MET A 72 13.53 -5.55 4.83
CA MET A 72 13.00 -6.44 5.89
C MET A 72 12.61 -5.71 7.19
N SER A 73 12.20 -4.45 7.10
CA SER A 73 11.68 -3.68 8.25
C SER A 73 10.18 -3.40 8.12
N PRO A 74 9.30 -4.42 8.25
CA PRO A 74 7.85 -4.21 8.27
C PRO A 74 7.40 -3.50 9.55
N ASP A 75 8.16 -3.63 10.64
CA ASP A 75 7.92 -2.98 11.94
C ASP A 75 7.90 -1.45 11.86
N LEU A 76 8.65 -0.88 10.91
CA LEU A 76 8.65 0.55 10.66
C LEU A 76 7.41 1.01 9.86
N ASN A 77 6.68 0.09 9.21
CA ASN A 77 5.63 0.44 8.26
C ASN A 77 4.28 0.54 9.00
N PRO A 78 3.69 1.74 9.13
CA PRO A 78 2.50 1.92 9.93
C PRO A 78 1.28 1.17 9.36
N ILE A 79 1.30 0.73 8.09
CA ILE A 79 0.21 -0.09 7.53
C ILE A 79 0.10 -1.48 8.17
N GLU A 80 1.19 -2.02 8.70
CA GLU A 80 1.20 -3.33 9.37
C GLU A 80 0.35 -3.28 10.65
N ASN A 81 0.37 -2.14 11.36
CA ASN A 81 -0.50 -1.93 12.52
C ASN A 81 -1.99 -1.91 12.13
N VAL A 82 -2.31 -1.33 10.97
CA VAL A 82 -3.69 -1.32 10.44
C VAL A 82 -4.14 -2.74 10.11
N TRP A 83 -3.29 -3.53 9.46
CA TRP A 83 -3.59 -4.93 9.17
C TRP A 83 -3.80 -5.76 10.43
N ALA A 84 -2.96 -5.57 11.46
CA ALA A 84 -3.11 -6.25 12.74
C ALA A 84 -4.46 -5.91 13.41
N LEU A 85 -4.88 -4.64 13.37
CA LEU A 85 -6.18 -4.20 13.89
C LEU A 85 -7.36 -4.81 13.10
N CYS A 86 -7.28 -4.81 11.77
CA CYS A 86 -8.28 -5.42 10.90
C CYS A 86 -8.44 -6.92 11.19
N LEU A 87 -7.32 -7.65 11.29
CA LEU A 87 -7.33 -9.07 11.61
C LEU A 87 -7.91 -9.33 13.01
N GLY A 88 -7.50 -8.54 14.01
CA GLY A 88 -8.01 -8.66 15.37
C GLY A 88 -9.52 -8.44 15.47
N ARG A 89 -10.07 -7.49 14.69
CA ARG A 89 -11.52 -7.26 14.59
C ARG A 89 -12.23 -8.43 13.90
N TYR A 90 -11.68 -8.91 12.79
CA TYR A 90 -12.23 -10.06 12.06
C TYR A 90 -12.33 -11.30 12.96
N MET A 91 -11.25 -11.64 13.67
CA MET A 91 -11.22 -12.80 14.58
C MET A 91 -12.22 -12.67 15.74
N ARG A 92 -12.41 -11.44 16.26
CA ARG A 92 -13.42 -11.19 17.31
C ARG A 92 -14.85 -11.34 16.79
N MET A 93 -15.10 -10.91 15.55
CA MET A 93 -16.41 -11.07 14.92
C MET A 93 -16.72 -12.56 14.71
N GLU A 94 -15.80 -13.32 14.11
CA GLU A 94 -15.96 -14.78 13.93
C GLU A 94 -16.16 -15.52 15.26
N GLY A 95 -15.43 -15.15 16.31
CA GLY A 95 -15.61 -15.73 17.65
C GLY A 95 -16.98 -15.47 18.29
N ASN A 96 -17.68 -14.40 17.89
CA ASN A 96 -19.03 -14.08 18.36
C ASN A 96 -20.14 -14.78 17.54
N PHE A 97 -19.82 -15.46 16.43
CA PHE A 97 -20.77 -16.24 15.63
C PHE A 97 -20.83 -17.73 16.04
N ILE A 98 -19.96 -18.17 16.96
CA ILE A 98 -19.87 -19.57 17.44
C ILE A 98 -20.36 -19.71 18.90
N GLN A 99 -21.20 -18.77 19.39
CA GLN A 99 -21.89 -18.89 20.68
C GLN A 99 -23.39 -19.06 20.51
#